data_AF-A0A1F8U2B0-F1
#
_entry.id   AF-A0A1F8U2B0-F1
#
_cell.length_a   1.000
_cell.length_b   1.000
_cell.length_c   1.000
_cell.angle_alpha   90.00
_cell.angle_beta   90.00
_cell.angle_gamma   90.00
#
_symmetry.space_group_name_H-M   'P 1'
#
loop_
_entity.id
_entity.type
_entity.pdbx_description
1 polymer ?
#
loop_
_entity_poly.entity_id
_entity_poly.type
_entity_poly.pdbx_seq_one_letter_code
_entity_poly.pdbx_strand_id
1 'polypeptide(L)'
;MRENGKGLIINISSTAGLISVPFQSFYSASKYALEAMTEALRIELQPFGIRVSLVEPGDTKTGFTNNRVFAKGSQDSIYKATFDKSVARMVKDEQGGPPPVGVVKVIKQIIDSSNPPVRVVVGPINKILAFLKRILPSRLVVYIVSKLYA
;
A
#
# COMPACT_ATOMS: atom_id res chain seq x y z
N MET A 1 23.43 -0.36 -11.73
CA MET A 1 23.43 -1.14 -10.46
C MET A 1 24.08 -2.50 -10.65
N ARG A 2 23.67 -3.33 -11.62
CA ARG A 2 24.30 -4.65 -11.88
C ARG A 2 25.79 -4.53 -12.20
N GLU A 3 26.15 -3.62 -13.12
CA GLU A 3 27.56 -3.32 -13.44
C GLU A 3 28.37 -2.84 -12.24
N ASN A 4 27.73 -2.18 -11.27
CA ASN A 4 28.39 -1.68 -10.05
C ASN A 4 28.49 -2.75 -8.95
N GLY A 5 27.91 -3.94 -9.12
CA GLY A 5 27.89 -5.03 -8.14
C GLY A 5 27.20 -4.72 -6.81
N LYS A 6 26.48 -3.59 -6.71
CA LYS A 6 25.77 -3.18 -5.50
C LYS A 6 24.60 -2.25 -5.80
N GLY A 7 23.59 -2.28 -4.94
CA GLY A 7 22.54 -1.28 -4.93
C GLY A 7 21.37 -1.59 -3.99
N LEU A 8 20.42 -0.67 -3.94
CA LEU A 8 19.18 -0.78 -3.18
C LEU A 8 18.02 -0.20 -3.98
N ILE A 9 16.97 -0.99 -4.17
CA ILE A 9 15.70 -0.57 -4.75
C ILE A 9 14.66 -0.56 -3.62
N ILE A 10 13.96 0.56 -3.46
CA ILE A 10 12.86 0.69 -2.49
C ILE A 10 11.59 1.03 -3.25
N ASN A 11 10.66 0.07 -3.30
CA ASN A 11 9.35 0.26 -3.91
C ASN A 11 8.36 0.80 -2.87
N ILE A 12 7.46 1.68 -3.30
CA ILE A 12 6.40 2.25 -2.46
C ILE A 12 5.06 1.62 -2.83
N SER A 13 4.65 0.63 -2.03
CA SER A 13 3.35 -0.04 -2.13
C SER A 13 2.29 0.74 -1.32
N SER A 14 1.40 0.03 -0.63
CA SER A 14 0.36 0.53 0.24
C SER A 14 -0.20 -0.65 1.07
N THR A 15 -0.83 -0.39 2.20
CA THR A 15 -1.68 -1.40 2.88
C THR A 15 -2.79 -1.93 1.95
N ALA A 16 -3.18 -1.17 0.92
CA ALA A 16 -4.08 -1.61 -0.14
C ALA A 16 -3.49 -2.70 -1.08
N GLY A 17 -2.19 -2.99 -0.96
CA GLY A 17 -1.50 -4.16 -1.53
C GLY A 17 -1.66 -5.44 -0.69
N LEU A 18 -2.29 -5.34 0.49
CA LEU A 18 -2.58 -6.46 1.40
C LEU A 18 -4.08 -6.66 1.66
N ILE A 19 -4.85 -5.58 1.60
CA ILE A 19 -6.30 -5.55 1.82
C ILE A 19 -6.92 -4.63 0.76
N SER A 20 -7.63 -5.21 -0.20
CA SER A 20 -8.23 -4.43 -1.29
C SER A 20 -9.35 -3.50 -0.82
N VAL A 21 -9.44 -2.33 -1.44
CA VAL A 21 -10.42 -1.30 -1.09
C VAL A 21 -11.50 -1.22 -2.20
N PRO A 22 -12.81 -1.22 -1.85
CA PRO A 22 -13.88 -1.13 -2.85
C PRO A 22 -13.78 0.15 -3.69
N PHE A 23 -14.24 0.09 -4.94
CA PHE A 23 -14.13 1.18 -5.93
C PHE A 23 -12.71 1.66 -6.26
N GLN A 24 -11.69 0.95 -5.76
CA GLN A 24 -10.27 1.16 -6.03
C GLN A 24 -9.59 -0.13 -6.51
N SER A 25 -10.32 -1.00 -7.20
CA SER A 25 -9.82 -2.32 -7.61
C SER A 25 -8.53 -2.24 -8.43
N PHE A 26 -8.43 -1.32 -9.39
CA PHE A 26 -7.20 -1.12 -10.18
C PHE A 26 -6.03 -0.61 -9.33
N TYR A 27 -6.29 0.30 -8.39
CA TYR A 27 -5.27 0.78 -7.47
C TYR A 27 -4.76 -0.37 -6.59
N SER A 28 -5.65 -1.10 -5.91
CA SER A 28 -5.27 -2.29 -5.12
C SER A 28 -4.52 -3.30 -5.99
N ALA A 29 -5.01 -3.64 -7.18
CA ALA A 29 -4.33 -4.58 -8.08
C ALA A 29 -2.90 -4.14 -8.41
N SER A 30 -2.68 -2.86 -8.73
CA SER A 30 -1.33 -2.33 -8.98
C SER A 30 -0.42 -2.43 -7.75
N LYS A 31 -0.95 -2.23 -6.54
CA LYS A 31 -0.18 -2.34 -5.30
C LYS A 31 0.15 -3.79 -4.96
N TYR A 32 -0.79 -4.72 -5.14
CA TYR A 32 -0.52 -6.16 -5.06
C TYR A 32 0.53 -6.61 -6.08
N ALA A 33 0.51 -6.07 -7.31
CA ALA A 33 1.53 -6.38 -8.30
C ALA A 33 2.94 -5.96 -7.84
N LEU A 34 3.07 -4.82 -7.15
CA LEU A 34 4.35 -4.38 -6.57
C LEU A 34 4.84 -5.32 -5.46
N GLU A 35 3.95 -5.94 -4.69
CA GLU A 35 4.32 -6.97 -3.70
C GLU A 35 5.06 -8.13 -4.39
N ALA A 36 4.39 -8.76 -5.36
CA ALA A 36 4.93 -9.91 -6.09
C ALA A 36 6.20 -9.54 -6.86
N MET A 37 6.21 -8.39 -7.54
CA MET A 37 7.38 -7.92 -8.28
C MET A 37 8.57 -7.68 -7.35
N THR A 38 8.35 -7.14 -6.15
CA THR A 38 9.44 -6.87 -5.21
C THR A 38 10.05 -8.15 -4.67
N GLU A 39 9.23 -9.17 -4.37
CA GLU A 39 9.72 -10.48 -3.93
C GLU A 39 10.55 -11.16 -5.03
N ALA A 40 10.04 -11.20 -6.26
CA ALA A 40 10.74 -11.76 -7.40
C ALA A 40 12.08 -11.05 -7.65
N LEU A 41 12.07 -9.71 -7.76
CA LEU A 41 13.28 -8.93 -7.99
C LEU A 41 14.31 -9.08 -6.87
N ARG A 42 13.87 -9.24 -5.61
CA ARG A 42 14.80 -9.47 -4.51
C ARG A 42 15.60 -10.76 -4.69
N ILE A 43 14.98 -11.82 -5.22
CA ILE A 43 15.62 -13.11 -5.49
C ILE A 43 16.51 -12.99 -6.73
N GLU A 44 15.96 -12.49 -7.83
CA GLU A 44 16.64 -12.36 -9.12
C GLU A 44 17.89 -11.47 -9.05
N LEU A 45 17.86 -10.44 -8.22
CA LEU A 45 18.92 -9.45 -8.14
C LEU A 45 19.96 -9.73 -7.03
N GLN A 46 19.72 -10.75 -6.20
CA GLN A 46 20.63 -11.12 -5.10
C GLN A 46 22.05 -11.45 -5.59
N PRO A 47 22.27 -12.21 -6.69
CA PRO A 47 23.62 -12.51 -7.18
C PRO A 47 24.41 -11.27 -7.62
N PHE A 48 23.74 -10.15 -7.89
CA PHE A 48 24.35 -8.89 -8.31
C PHE A 48 24.59 -7.91 -7.16
N GLY A 49 24.42 -8.34 -5.90
CA GLY A 49 24.59 -7.48 -4.72
C GLY A 49 23.53 -6.38 -4.59
N ILE A 50 22.40 -6.51 -5.31
CA ILE A 50 21.31 -5.54 -5.28
C ILE A 50 20.22 -6.04 -4.34
N ARG A 51 19.87 -5.18 -3.39
CA ARG A 51 18.82 -5.44 -2.40
C ARG A 51 17.53 -4.76 -2.85
N VAL A 52 16.40 -5.39 -2.58
CA VAL A 52 15.08 -4.84 -2.93
C VAL A 52 14.17 -4.92 -1.71
N SER A 53 13.56 -3.80 -1.37
CA SER A 53 12.64 -3.67 -0.22
C SER A 53 11.36 -2.95 -0.62
N LEU A 54 10.29 -3.27 0.10
CA LEU A 54 8.97 -2.70 -0.08
C LEU A 54 8.56 -1.90 1.15
N VAL A 55 8.01 -0.71 0.94
CA VAL A 55 7.39 0.08 2.00
C VAL A 55 5.90 0.16 1.72
N GLU A 56 5.09 -0.13 2.73
CA GLU A 56 3.63 -0.17 2.63
C GLU A 56 3.02 0.89 3.57
N PRO A 57 2.87 2.14 3.11
CA PRO A 57 2.15 3.16 3.86
C PRO A 57 0.66 2.81 3.95
N GLY A 58 0.05 3.07 5.10
CA GLY A 58 -1.40 3.28 5.17
C GLY A 58 -1.75 4.73 4.86
N ASP A 59 -2.92 5.16 5.33
CA ASP A 59 -3.40 6.53 5.15
C ASP A 59 -2.35 7.55 5.61
N THR A 60 -1.96 8.44 4.70
CA THR A 60 -0.89 9.41 4.91
C THR A 60 -1.31 10.74 4.29
N LYS A 61 -1.28 11.81 5.08
CA LYS A 61 -1.72 13.14 4.65
C LYS A 61 -0.73 13.74 3.65
N THR A 62 -1.05 13.60 2.38
CA THR A 62 -0.26 14.08 1.23
C THR A 62 -1.17 14.70 0.17
N GLY A 63 -0.61 15.16 -0.95
CA GLY A 63 -1.40 15.59 -2.10
C GLY A 63 -2.14 14.45 -2.82
N PHE A 64 -2.01 13.19 -2.39
CA PHE A 64 -2.63 12.02 -3.04
C PHE A 64 -4.14 12.17 -3.22
N THR A 65 -4.85 12.55 -2.15
CA THR A 65 -6.32 12.71 -2.16
C THR A 65 -6.77 13.78 -3.15
N ASN A 66 -6.02 14.88 -3.27
CA ASN A 66 -6.34 15.99 -4.17
C ASN A 66 -6.10 15.64 -5.65
N ASN A 67 -5.23 14.66 -5.92
CA ASN A 67 -4.92 14.20 -7.28
C ASN A 67 -5.76 12.98 -7.71
N ARG A 68 -6.80 12.63 -6.94
CA ARG A 68 -7.68 11.52 -7.28
C ARG A 68 -8.42 11.80 -8.58
N VAL A 69 -8.35 10.86 -9.51
CA VAL A 69 -9.11 10.90 -10.76
C VAL A 69 -10.29 9.94 -10.66
N PHE A 70 -11.48 10.45 -10.96
CA PHE A 70 -12.71 9.65 -11.01
C PHE A 70 -12.98 9.15 -12.42
N ALA A 71 -13.51 7.93 -12.53
CA ALA A 71 -13.92 7.38 -13.82
C ALA A 71 -15.06 8.22 -14.43
N LYS A 72 -15.04 8.39 -15.75
CA LYS A 72 -16.14 9.05 -16.48
C LYS A 72 -17.47 8.33 -16.21
N GLY A 73 -18.53 9.09 -15.97
CA GLY A 73 -19.86 8.54 -15.65
C GLY A 73 -20.00 7.92 -14.25
N SER A 74 -18.99 8.04 -13.38
CA SER A 74 -19.07 7.57 -11.99
C SER A 74 -20.24 8.18 -11.20
N GLN A 75 -20.63 9.41 -11.54
CA GLN A 75 -21.72 10.13 -10.87
C GLN A 75 -23.12 9.75 -11.37
N ASP A 76 -23.24 9.16 -12.55
CA ASP A 76 -24.52 8.72 -13.14
C ASP A 76 -24.72 7.20 -13.02
N SER A 77 -23.92 6.55 -12.15
CA SER A 77 -23.91 5.11 -11.96
C SER A 77 -24.98 4.65 -10.96
N ILE A 78 -25.49 3.43 -11.15
CA ILE A 78 -26.30 2.72 -10.13
C ILE A 78 -25.56 2.57 -8.79
N TYR A 79 -24.23 2.66 -8.80
CA TYR A 79 -23.40 2.58 -7.60
C TYR A 79 -23.15 3.93 -6.92
N LYS A 80 -23.73 5.04 -7.40
CA LYS A 80 -23.39 6.41 -6.93
C LYS A 80 -23.39 6.53 -5.41
N ALA A 81 -24.46 6.09 -4.74
CA ALA A 81 -24.59 6.25 -3.29
C ALA A 81 -23.50 5.49 -2.51
N THR A 82 -23.22 4.24 -2.87
CA THR A 82 -22.20 3.42 -2.21
C THR A 82 -20.78 3.88 -2.57
N PHE A 83 -20.59 4.32 -3.81
CA PHE A 83 -19.36 4.93 -4.30
C PHE A 83 -19.03 6.21 -3.52
N ASP A 84 -19.95 7.17 -3.43
CA ASP A 84 -19.74 8.44 -2.74
C ASP A 84 -19.45 8.23 -1.26
N LYS A 85 -20.15 7.29 -0.61
CA LYS A 85 -19.88 6.93 0.79
C LYS A 85 -18.49 6.33 0.98
N SER A 86 -18.10 5.40 0.11
CA SER A 86 -16.77 4.79 0.14
C SER A 86 -15.67 5.84 -0.06
N VAL A 87 -15.82 6.70 -1.06
CA VAL A 87 -14.86 7.77 -1.36
C VAL A 87 -14.79 8.78 -0.22
N ALA A 88 -15.92 9.20 0.36
CA ALA A 88 -15.93 10.13 1.48
C ALA A 88 -15.19 9.55 2.70
N ARG A 89 -15.36 8.25 2.97
CA ARG A 89 -14.60 7.54 4.01
C ARG A 89 -13.09 7.56 3.72
N MET A 90 -12.67 7.22 2.50
CA MET A 90 -11.27 7.24 2.10
C MET A 90 -10.66 8.63 2.24
N VAL A 91 -11.34 9.66 1.73
CA VAL A 91 -10.88 11.06 1.82
C VAL A 91 -10.69 11.47 3.28
N LYS A 92 -11.63 11.11 4.15
CA LYS A 92 -11.53 11.37 5.59
C LYS A 92 -10.33 10.68 6.22
N ASP A 93 -10.14 9.39 5.93
CA ASP A 93 -9.03 8.61 6.50
C ASP A 93 -7.67 9.12 5.98
N GLU A 94 -7.55 9.39 4.67
CA GLU A 94 -6.33 9.94 4.04
C GLU A 94 -5.96 11.33 4.57
N GLN A 95 -6.93 12.24 4.71
CA GLN A 95 -6.70 13.59 5.23
C GLN A 95 -6.46 13.62 6.75
N GLY A 96 -7.05 12.67 7.48
CA GLY A 96 -6.83 12.46 8.91
C GLY A 96 -5.57 11.66 9.25
N GLY A 97 -4.92 11.08 8.24
CA GLY A 97 -3.69 10.31 8.39
C GLY A 97 -2.51 11.14 8.91
N PRO A 98 -1.47 10.49 9.47
CA PRO A 98 -0.25 11.17 9.88
C PRO A 98 0.47 11.82 8.68
N PRO A 99 1.34 12.82 8.94
CA PRO A 99 2.19 13.40 7.90
C PRO A 99 3.19 12.37 7.34
N PRO A 100 3.72 12.58 6.13
CA PRO A 100 4.59 11.61 5.45
C PRO A 100 5.94 11.38 6.14
N VAL A 101 6.28 12.18 7.15
CA VAL A 101 7.53 12.06 7.93
C VAL A 101 7.72 10.65 8.48
N GLY A 102 6.64 9.96 8.89
CA GLY A 102 6.73 8.56 9.34
C GLY A 102 7.23 7.62 8.26
N VAL A 103 6.77 7.79 7.02
CA VAL A 103 7.20 7.01 5.85
C VAL A 103 8.66 7.32 5.52
N VAL A 104 9.05 8.60 5.54
CA VAL A 104 10.44 9.03 5.29
C VAL A 104 11.41 8.42 6.30
N LYS A 105 11.04 8.37 7.59
CA LYS A 105 11.85 7.73 8.63
C LYS A 105 12.08 6.24 8.34
N VAL A 106 11.04 5.52 7.90
CA VAL A 106 11.16 4.11 7.53
C VAL A 106 12.06 3.93 6.31
N ILE A 107 11.89 4.76 5.27
CA ILE A 107 12.76 4.72 4.08
C ILE A 107 14.22 4.95 4.49
N LYS A 108 14.49 5.94 5.35
CA LYS A 108 15.84 6.21 5.86
C LYS A 108 16.42 4.99 6.59
N GLN A 109 15.65 4.33 7.45
CA GLN A 109 16.09 3.11 8.14
C GLN A 109 16.43 1.97 7.17
N ILE A 110 15.69 1.85 6.06
CA ILE A 110 15.97 0.86 5.01
C ILE A 110 17.27 1.20 4.28
N ILE A 111 17.51 2.47 3.96
CA ILE A 111 18.73 2.95 3.32
C ILE A 111 19.96 2.65 4.19
N ASP A 112 19.85 2.91 5.50
CA ASP A 112 20.94 2.77 6.46
C ASP A 112 21.18 1.30 6.90
N SER A 113 20.28 0.38 6.58
CA SER A 113 20.40 -1.04 6.93
C SER A 113 21.32 -1.79 5.96
N SER A 114 22.19 -2.67 6.49
CA SER A 114 22.99 -3.61 5.69
C SER A 114 22.18 -4.79 5.15
N ASN A 115 21.14 -5.22 5.88
CA ASN A 115 20.20 -6.25 5.45
C ASN A 115 18.76 -5.77 5.67
N PRO A 116 18.23 -4.95 4.75
CA PRO A 116 16.90 -4.39 4.92
C PRO A 116 15.83 -5.48 4.79
N PRO A 117 14.72 -5.36 5.53
CA PRO A 117 13.60 -6.28 5.45
C PRO A 117 13.01 -6.31 4.03
N VAL A 118 12.35 -7.43 3.68
CA VAL A 118 11.67 -7.56 2.38
C VAL A 118 10.53 -6.54 2.27
N ARG A 119 9.72 -6.40 3.33
CA ARG A 119 8.58 -5.48 3.40
C ARG A 119 8.46 -4.81 4.77
N VAL A 120 8.01 -3.56 4.78
CA VAL A 120 7.76 -2.78 6.00
C VAL A 120 6.45 -2.00 5.88
N VAL A 121 5.48 -2.39 6.72
CA VAL A 121 4.23 -1.63 6.90
C VAL A 121 4.49 -0.41 7.80
N VAL A 122 4.02 0.76 7.37
CA VAL A 122 4.18 2.02 8.12
C VAL A 122 2.94 2.28 8.99
N GLY A 123 3.17 2.55 10.27
CA GLY A 123 2.13 2.87 11.25
C GLY A 123 1.70 1.66 12.11
N PRO A 124 1.50 1.86 13.43
CA PRO A 124 1.24 0.76 14.37
C PRO A 124 -0.07 0.03 14.08
N ILE A 125 -1.15 0.77 13.78
CA ILE A 125 -2.46 0.18 13.45
C ILE A 125 -2.38 -0.65 12.17
N ASN A 126 -1.71 -0.14 11.13
CA ASN A 126 -1.53 -0.86 9.87
C ASN A 126 -0.74 -2.16 10.04
N LYS A 127 0.27 -2.18 10.91
CA LYS A 127 1.01 -3.41 11.25
C LYS A 127 0.10 -4.45 11.90
N ILE A 128 -0.80 -4.05 12.80
CA ILE A 128 -1.78 -4.95 13.42
C ILE A 128 -2.74 -5.49 12.36
N LEU A 129 -3.24 -4.64 11.46
CA LEU A 129 -4.14 -5.06 10.37
C LEU A 129 -3.46 -6.04 9.41
N ALA A 130 -2.22 -5.78 9.02
CA ALA A 130 -1.42 -6.68 8.19
C ALA A 130 -1.20 -8.04 8.87
N PHE A 131 -0.93 -8.04 10.18
CA PHE A 131 -0.81 -9.26 10.97
C PHE A 131 -2.14 -10.04 11.03
N LEU A 132 -3.26 -9.36 11.31
CA LEU A 132 -4.58 -9.98 11.33
C LEU A 132 -4.96 -10.56 9.96
N LYS A 133 -4.66 -9.86 8.87
CA LYS A 133 -4.90 -10.35 7.50
C LYS A 133 -4.20 -11.68 7.20
N ARG A 134 -3.09 -11.97 7.86
CA ARG A 134 -2.33 -13.22 7.72
C ARG A 134 -3.02 -14.40 8.44
N ILE A 135 -3.81 -14.13 9.47
CA ILE A 135 -4.42 -15.15 10.34
C ILE A 135 -5.91 -15.33 10.02
N LEU A 136 -6.61 -14.25 9.70
CA LEU A 136 -8.06 -14.27 9.48
C LEU A 136 -8.43 -14.90 8.13
N PRO A 137 -9.51 -15.69 8.07
CA PRO A 137 -10.05 -16.19 6.80
C PRO A 137 -10.41 -15.06 5.84
N SER A 138 -10.12 -15.22 4.55
CA SER A 138 -10.38 -14.19 3.52
C SER A 138 -11.83 -13.72 3.50
N ARG A 139 -12.80 -14.61 3.74
CA ARG A 139 -14.23 -14.27 3.81
C ARG A 139 -14.53 -13.26 4.91
N LEU A 140 -13.92 -13.43 6.09
CA LEU A 140 -14.12 -12.54 7.23
C LEU A 140 -13.48 -11.18 6.96
N VAL A 141 -12.27 -11.16 6.38
CA VAL A 141 -11.59 -9.91 6.01
C VAL A 141 -12.45 -9.11 5.03
N VAL A 142 -12.92 -9.73 3.95
CA VAL A 142 -13.77 -9.06 2.95
C VAL A 142 -15.08 -8.57 3.56
N TYR A 143 -15.67 -9.33 4.48
CA TYR A 143 -16.85 -8.91 5.21
C TYR A 143 -16.60 -7.68 6.11
N ILE A 144 -15.50 -7.66 6.87
CA ILE A 144 -15.14 -6.51 7.71
C ILE A 144 -14.90 -5.28 6.85
N VAL A 145 -14.13 -5.42 5.77
CA VAL A 145 -13.84 -4.32 4.84
C VAL A 145 -15.14 -3.79 4.21
N SER A 146 -16.04 -4.67 3.78
CA SER A 146 -17.31 -4.22 3.20
C SER A 146 -18.13 -3.42 4.20
N LYS A 147 -18.14 -3.77 5.49
CA LYS A 147 -18.82 -3.00 6.54
C LYS A 147 -18.19 -1.65 6.85
N LEU A 148 -16.89 -1.48 6.61
CA LEU A 148 -16.20 -0.20 6.82
C LEU A 148 -16.50 0.83 5.71
N TYR A 149 -16.78 0.37 4.49
CA TYR A 149 -16.97 1.21 3.31
C TYR A 149 -18.42 1.26 2.80
N ALA A 150 -19.28 0.34 3.22
CA ALA A 150 -20.71 0.31 2.91
C ALA A 150 -21.54 1.25 3.79
#